data_AF-A0A920QK98-F1
#
_entry.id   AF-A0A920QK98-F1
#
_cell.length_a   1.000
_cell.length_b   1.000
_cell.length_c   1.000
_cell.angle_alpha   90.00
_cell.angle_beta   90.00
_cell.angle_gamma   90.00
#
_symmetry.space_group_name_H-M   'P 1'
#
loop_
_entity.id
_entity.type
_entity.pdbx_description
1 polymer ?
#
loop_
_entity_poly.entity_id
_entity_poly.type
_entity_poly.pdbx_seq_one_letter_code
_entity_poly.pdbx_strand_id
1 'polypeptide(L)'
;MTQGTTKLAGVLEVAEKSYKVLFPLKLSKQSGEWLVTGKLVTSFTEFGLELPAVLGGVVADTRDYLELLVHLRFKMVQGLAELQAESLSQ
;
A
#
# COMPACT_ATOMS: atom_id res chain seq x y z
N MET A 1 6.59 2.56 23.27
CA MET A 1 6.29 2.14 21.88
C MET A 1 5.21 3.07 21.35
N THR A 2 5.39 3.66 20.17
CA THR A 2 4.36 4.53 19.56
C THR A 2 3.60 3.71 18.53
N GLN A 3 2.27 3.69 18.62
CA GLN A 3 1.40 2.99 17.69
C GLN A 3 0.22 3.89 17.32
N GLY A 4 -0.27 3.76 16.09
CA GLY A 4 -1.44 4.49 15.62
C GLY A 4 -2.07 3.83 14.41
N THR A 5 -3.35 4.10 14.19
CA THR A 5 -4.07 3.68 12.98
C THR A 5 -4.53 4.89 12.22
N THR A 6 -4.44 4.85 10.89
CA THR A 6 -4.96 5.90 10.01
C THR A 6 -5.54 5.28 8.74
N LYS A 7 -6.20 6.09 7.93
CA LYS A 7 -6.61 5.72 6.59
C LYS A 7 -5.93 6.65 5.59
N LEU A 8 -5.32 6.08 4.57
CA LEU A 8 -4.67 6.81 3.48
C LEU A 8 -5.60 6.82 2.28
N ALA A 9 -6.14 7.99 1.94
CA ALA A 9 -6.84 8.18 0.68
C ALA A 9 -5.82 8.27 -0.46
N GLY A 10 -6.09 7.60 -1.58
CA GLY A 10 -5.21 7.61 -2.72
C GLY A 10 -5.90 7.11 -4.00
N VAL A 11 -5.12 7.04 -5.06
CA VAL A 11 -5.53 6.45 -6.34
C VAL A 11 -4.70 5.21 -6.57
N LEU A 12 -5.36 4.09 -6.83
CA LEU A 12 -4.74 2.87 -7.32
C LEU A 12 -4.95 2.81 -8.84
N GLU A 13 -3.86 2.70 -9.59
CA GLU A 13 -3.90 2.50 -11.03
C GLU A 13 -3.80 1.00 -11.35
N VAL A 14 -4.81 0.48 -12.06
CA VAL A 14 -4.89 -0.91 -12.47
C VAL A 14 -5.35 -0.94 -13.93
N ALA A 15 -4.59 -1.59 -14.80
CA ALA A 15 -4.90 -1.70 -16.23
C ALA A 15 -5.26 -0.33 -16.86
N GLU A 16 -4.42 0.68 -16.62
CA GLU A 16 -4.58 2.06 -17.13
C GLU A 16 -5.84 2.80 -16.62
N LYS A 17 -6.57 2.22 -15.68
CA LYS A 17 -7.72 2.84 -15.01
C LYS A 17 -7.38 3.25 -13.59
N SER A 18 -7.97 4.36 -13.14
CA SER A 18 -7.72 4.95 -11.83
C SER A 18 -8.90 4.69 -10.88
N TYR A 19 -8.61 4.14 -9.70
CA TYR A 19 -9.60 3.83 -8.67
C TYR A 19 -9.27 4.55 -7.38
N LYS A 20 -10.23 5.31 -6.84
CA LYS A 20 -10.07 5.95 -5.54
C LYS A 20 -10.15 4.88 -4.46
N VAL A 21 -9.14 4.81 -3.61
CA VAL A 21 -9.07 3.84 -2.51
C VAL A 21 -8.83 4.55 -1.18
N LEU A 22 -9.33 3.95 -0.10
CA LEU A 22 -9.08 4.40 1.26
C LEU A 22 -8.40 3.27 2.04
N PHE A 23 -7.07 3.30 2.09
CA PHE A 23 -6.26 2.19 2.56
C PHE A 23 -6.05 2.28 4.09
N PRO A 24 -6.45 1.27 4.88
CA PRO A 24 -6.22 1.28 6.32
C PRO A 24 -4.76 0.95 6.64
N LEU A 25 -4.12 1.79 7.44
CA LEU A 25 -2.73 1.67 7.84
C LEU A 25 -2.60 1.58 9.36
N LYS A 26 -1.63 0.77 9.79
CA LYS A 26 -1.13 0.69 11.16
C LYS A 26 0.32 1.17 11.14
N LEU A 27 0.61 2.17 11.95
CA LEU A 27 1.95 2.71 12.14
C LEU A 27 2.47 2.24 13.50
N SER A 28 3.71 1.80 13.54
CA SER A 28 4.38 1.45 14.78
C SER A 28 5.84 1.91 14.73
N LYS A 29 6.35 2.42 15.85
CA LYS A 29 7.77 2.75 15.99
C LYS A 29 8.46 1.69 16.83
N GLN A 30 9.44 1.01 16.25
CA GLN A 30 10.22 -0.06 16.88
C GLN A 30 11.70 0.20 16.63
N SER A 31 12.51 0.19 17.68
CA SER A 31 13.99 0.33 17.59
C SER A 31 14.48 1.51 16.75
N GLY A 32 13.79 2.66 16.84
CA GLY A 32 14.14 3.89 16.11
C GLY A 32 13.59 3.99 14.68
N GLU A 33 12.96 2.93 14.17
CA GLU A 33 12.42 2.88 12.81
C GLU A 33 10.89 2.90 12.82
N TRP A 34 10.31 3.40 11.74
CA TRP A 34 8.87 3.35 11.52
C TRP A 34 8.52 2.14 10.67
N LEU A 35 7.60 1.34 11.17
CA LEU A 35 6.95 0.25 10.45
C LEU A 35 5.51 0.67 10.13
N VAL A 36 5.18 0.67 8.84
CA VAL A 36 3.83 0.94 8.34
C VAL A 36 3.31 -0.33 7.68
N THR A 37 2.20 -0.85 8.19
CA THR A 37 1.53 -2.04 7.65
C THR A 37 0.09 -1.72 7.28
N GLY A 38 -0.49 -2.46 6.34
CA GLY A 38 -1.89 -2.30 5.98
C GLY A 38 -2.42 -3.49 5.21
N LYS A 39 -3.75 -3.66 5.26
CA LYS A 39 -4.49 -4.67 4.51
C LYS A 39 -5.80 -4.08 4.02
N LEU A 40 -5.98 -4.02 2.70
CA LEU A 40 -7.24 -3.68 2.08
C LEU A 40 -7.82 -4.95 1.44
N VAL A 41 -9.00 -5.37 1.89
CA VAL A 41 -9.76 -6.47 1.29
C VAL A 41 -10.75 -5.86 0.30
N THR A 42 -10.75 -6.38 -0.92
CA THR A 42 -11.45 -5.85 -2.10
C THR A 42 -11.68 -7.02 -3.09
N SER A 43 -12.11 -6.74 -4.31
CA SER A 43 -12.35 -7.74 -5.36
C SER A 43 -11.67 -7.34 -6.67
N PHE A 44 -11.56 -8.28 -7.61
CA PHE A 44 -11.04 -7.97 -8.95
C PHE A 44 -12.05 -7.13 -9.73
N THR A 45 -13.34 -7.41 -9.55
CA THR A 45 -14.43 -6.67 -10.20
C THR A 45 -14.52 -5.22 -9.73
N GLU A 46 -14.17 -4.89 -8.48
CA GLU A 46 -14.07 -3.51 -7.99
C GLU A 46 -13.04 -2.69 -8.79
N PHE A 47 -12.05 -3.36 -9.39
CA PHE A 47 -11.06 -2.75 -10.29
C PHE A 47 -11.35 -3.01 -11.77
N GLY A 48 -12.59 -3.38 -12.12
CA GLY A 48 -13.01 -3.62 -13.49
C GLY A 48 -12.24 -4.72 -14.20
N LEU A 49 -11.64 -5.64 -13.44
CA LEU A 49 -10.95 -6.82 -13.96
C LEU A 49 -11.96 -7.95 -14.12
N GLU A 50 -12.10 -8.45 -15.35
CA GLU A 50 -12.92 -9.61 -15.63
C GLU A 50 -12.15 -10.88 -15.29
N LEU A 51 -12.78 -11.73 -14.46
CA LEU A 51 -12.22 -13.04 -14.14
C LEU A 51 -12.65 -14.05 -15.20
N PRO A 52 -11.73 -14.88 -15.70
CA PRO A 52 -12.09 -15.90 -16.68
C PRO A 52 -13.06 -16.91 -16.06
N ALA A 53 -14.19 -17.10 -16.73
CA ALA A 53 -15.19 -18.10 -16.36
C ALA A 53 -14.87 -19.51 -16.90
N VAL A 54 -14.07 -19.59 -17.98
CA VAL A 54 -13.69 -20.85 -18.63
C VAL A 54 -12.22 -20.78 -19.06
N LEU A 55 -11.41 -21.75 -18.64
CA LEU A 55 -10.04 -21.96 -19.09
C LEU A 55 -9.93 -23.36 -19.70
N GLY A 56 -9.75 -23.45 -21.02
CA GLY A 56 -9.54 -24.73 -21.72
C GLY A 56 -10.75 -25.67 -21.73
N GLY A 57 -11.98 -25.16 -21.69
CA GLY A 57 -13.21 -25.95 -21.71
C GLY A 57 -13.68 -26.45 -20.34
N VAL A 58 -12.97 -26.10 -19.26
CA VAL A 58 -13.36 -26.36 -17.87
C VAL A 58 -13.84 -25.05 -17.24
N VAL A 59 -14.96 -25.09 -16.52
CA VAL A 59 -15.47 -23.96 -15.73
C VAL A 59 -14.49 -23.70 -14.59
N ALA A 60 -13.92 -22.50 -14.55
CA ALA A 60 -13.02 -22.10 -13.47
C ALA A 60 -13.85 -21.45 -12.36
N ASP A 61 -13.82 -22.04 -11.15
CA ASP A 61 -14.34 -21.40 -9.94
C ASP A 61 -13.33 -20.37 -9.43
N THR A 62 -13.23 -19.25 -10.14
CA THR A 62 -12.32 -18.16 -9.79
C THR A 62 -12.99 -17.28 -8.74
N ARG A 63 -12.38 -17.20 -7.55
CA ARG A 63 -12.91 -16.35 -6.47
C ARG A 63 -12.62 -14.88 -6.77
N ASP A 64 -13.67 -14.08 -6.77
CA ASP A 64 -13.57 -12.63 -6.87
C ASP A 64 -13.15 -12.01 -5.54
N TYR A 65 -11.88 -12.20 -5.19
CA TYR A 65 -11.31 -11.83 -3.91
C TYR A 65 -9.87 -11.35 -4.05
N LEU A 66 -9.58 -10.17 -3.54
CA LEU A 66 -8.26 -9.57 -3.61
C LEU A 66 -7.88 -8.95 -2.26
N GLU A 67 -6.67 -9.29 -1.79
CA GLU A 67 -6.05 -8.63 -0.64
C GLU A 67 -4.85 -7.83 -1.10
N LEU A 68 -4.88 -6.53 -0.85
CA LEU A 68 -3.73 -5.66 -1.02
C LEU A 68 -3.05 -5.50 0.33
N LEU A 69 -1.77 -5.88 0.40
CA LEU A 69 -0.97 -5.85 1.61
C LEU A 69 0.17 -4.84 1.45
N VAL A 70 0.35 -3.99 2.46
CA VAL A 70 1.46 -3.04 2.53
C VAL A 70 2.31 -3.36 3.74
N HIS A 71 3.62 -3.39 3.55
CA HIS A 71 4.62 -3.52 4.61
C HIS A 71 5.82 -2.65 4.24
N LEU A 72 5.92 -1.48 4.86
CA LEU A 72 6.99 -0.51 4.62
C LEU A 72 7.77 -0.28 5.90
N ARG A 73 9.10 -0.26 5.78
CA ARG A 73 10.03 0.06 6.87
C ARG A 73 10.78 1.32 6.51
N PHE A 74 10.55 2.38 7.25
CA PHE A 74 11.25 3.65 7.09
C PHE A 74 12.38 3.70 8.12
N LYS A 75 13.61 3.63 7.60
CA LYS A 75 14.79 4.04 8.35
C LYS A 75 14.91 5.54 8.21
N MET A 76 15.05 6.26 9.33
CA MET A 76 15.49 7.66 9.23
C MET A 76 16.88 7.64 8.57
N VAL A 77 17.04 8.39 7.48
CA VAL A 77 18.39 8.73 7.00
C VAL A 77 18.91 9.80 7.97
N GLN A 78 19.65 9.38 8.99
CA GLN A 78 20.46 10.31 9.77
C GLN A 78 21.48 10.96 8.84
N GLY A 79 21.69 12.28 8.92
CA GLY A 79 22.59 13.02 8.02
C GLY A 79 21.92 14.02 7.09
N LEU A 80 20.62 13.88 6.77
CA LEU A 80 19.96 14.77 5.78
C LEU A 80 19.77 16.20 6.32
N ALA A 81 19.51 16.34 7.62
CA ALA A 81 19.37 17.65 8.26
C ALA A 81 20.73 18.36 8.34
N GLU A 82 21.81 17.62 8.60
CA GLU A 82 23.18 18.15 8.60
C GLU A 82 23.62 18.59 7.20
N LEU A 83 23.35 17.78 6.17
CA LEU A 83 23.64 18.13 4.77
C LEU A 83 22.84 19.34 4.27
N GLN A 84 21.60 19.51 4.71
CA GLN A 84 20.78 20.68 4.40
C GLN A 84 21.25 21.95 5.13
N ALA A 85 21.72 21.82 6.37
CA ALA A 85 22.28 22.94 7.13
C ALA A 85 23.59 23.44 6.53
N GLU A 86 24.48 22.54 6.08
CA GLU A 86 25.71 22.91 5.36
C GLU A 86 25.41 23.63 4.04
N SER A 87 24.39 23.20 3.30
CA SER A 87 23.98 23.82 2.03
C SER A 87 23.37 25.22 2.18
N LEU A 88 22.79 25.57 3.34
CA LEU A 88 22.21 26.89 3.61
C LEU A 88 23.22 27.86 4.26
N SER A 89 24.42 27.35 4.58
CA SER A 89 25.50 28.12 5.21
C SER A 89 26.56 28.59 4.20
N GLN A 90 26.37 28.29 2.90
CA GLN A 90 27.15 28.83 1.78
C GLN A 90 26.37 29.92 1.05
#